data_AF-S4PJ61-F1
#
_entry.id   AF-S4PJ61-F1
#
_cell.length_a   1.000
_cell.length_b   1.000
_cell.length_c   1.000
_cell.angle_alpha   90.00
_cell.angle_beta   90.00
_cell.angle_gamma   90.00
#
_symmetry.space_group_name_H-M   'P 1'
#
loop_
_entity.id
_entity.type
_entity.pdbx_description
1 polymer ?
#
loop_
_entity_poly.entity_id
_entity_poly.type
_entity_poly.pdbx_seq_one_letter_code
_entity_poly.pdbx_strand_id
1 'polypeptide(L)' 'MEGTKAQYLAAKALKKQSWRFHTKYMMWFQRHEEPKVINEEYEQGTYIYFDYEKWGQRKKEGFTFEYKYLEDRDLN' A
#
# COMPACT_ATOMS: atom_id res chain seq x y z
N MET A 1 -2.75 7.88 18.02
CA MET A 1 -2.70 9.19 17.31
C MET A 1 -3.65 9.19 16.11
N GLU A 2 -4.83 8.59 16.26
CA GLU A 2 -5.79 8.47 15.17
C GLU A 2 -6.52 9.80 14.94
N GLY A 3 -6.83 10.10 13.68
CA GLY A 3 -7.56 11.31 13.27
C GLY A 3 -6.77 12.62 13.42
N THR A 4 -5.46 12.55 13.68
CA THR A 4 -4.65 13.75 13.90
C THR A 4 -4.09 14.32 12.60
N LYS A 5 -3.83 15.64 12.58
CA LYS A 5 -3.08 16.30 11.49
C LYS A 5 -1.72 15.63 11.24
N ALA A 6 -1.08 15.13 12.30
CA ALA A 6 0.18 14.40 12.19
C ALA A 6 0.03 13.09 11.40
N GLN A 7 -1.02 12.32 11.65
CA GLN A 7 -1.32 11.10 10.89
C GLN A 7 -1.55 11.41 9.41
N TYR A 8 -2.32 12.45 9.10
CA TYR A 8 -2.55 12.89 7.72
C TYR A 8 -1.24 13.28 7.01
N LEU A 9 -0.37 14.05 7.68
CA LEU A 9 0.92 14.45 7.13
C LEU A 9 1.85 13.25 6.93
N ALA A 10 1.84 12.29 7.85
CA ALA A 10 2.60 11.04 7.72
C ALA A 10 2.10 10.20 6.53
N ALA A 11 0.80 10.03 6.37
CA ALA A 11 0.20 9.35 5.22
C ALA A 11 0.57 10.04 3.90
N LYS A 12 0.51 11.38 3.86
CA LYS A 12 0.94 12.16 2.69
C LYS A 12 2.41 11.96 2.37
N ALA A 13 3.29 11.88 3.38
CA ALA A 13 4.70 11.61 3.19
C ALA A 13 4.96 10.19 2.64
N LEU A 14 4.24 9.18 3.16
CA LEU A 14 4.30 7.80 2.65
C LEU A 14 3.85 7.71 1.19
N LYS A 15 2.72 8.34 0.83
CA LYS A 15 2.22 8.37 -0.55
C LYS A 15 3.22 9.00 -1.53
N LYS A 16 3.94 10.05 -1.11
CA LYS A 16 5.03 10.67 -1.88
C LYS A 16 6.22 9.73 -2.10
N GLN A 17 6.45 8.79 -1.19
CA GLN A 17 7.46 7.74 -1.31
C GLN A 17 6.89 6.47 -1.95
N SER A 18 5.83 6.58 -2.77
CA SER A 18 5.22 5.46 -3.49
C SER A 18 4.63 4.35 -2.61
N TRP A 19 4.38 4.63 -1.33
CA TRP A 19 3.59 3.72 -0.50
C TRP A 19 2.10 3.90 -0.76
N ARG A 20 1.34 2.81 -0.71
CA ARG A 20 -0.11 2.78 -0.85
C ARG A 20 -0.73 2.01 0.31
N PHE A 21 -1.83 2.54 0.84
CA PHE A 21 -2.53 1.91 1.93
C PHE A 21 -3.58 0.94 1.38
N HIS A 22 -3.54 -0.31 1.86
CA HIS A 22 -4.46 -1.36 1.46
C HIS A 22 -5.55 -1.53 2.52
N THR A 23 -6.78 -1.12 2.20
CA THR A 23 -7.88 -0.98 3.18
C THR A 23 -8.29 -2.29 3.84
N LYS A 24 -8.25 -3.42 3.12
CA LYS A 24 -8.55 -4.75 3.71
C LYS A 24 -7.50 -5.23 4.71
N TYR A 25 -6.22 -5.04 4.42
CA TYR A 25 -5.13 -5.51 5.29
C TYR A 25 -4.73 -4.47 6.34
N MET A 26 -5.17 -3.22 6.17
CA MET A 26 -4.78 -2.08 7.00
C MET A 26 -3.27 -1.92 7.11
N MET A 27 -2.57 -2.12 5.99
CA MET A 27 -1.11 -2.07 5.89
C MET A 27 -0.68 -1.22 4.70
N TRP A 28 0.54 -0.69 4.78
CA TRP A 28 1.19 0.03 3.70
C TRP A 28 2.00 -0.94 2.84
N PHE A 29 1.85 -0.81 1.52
CA PHE A 29 2.55 -1.58 0.50
C PHE A 29 3.32 -0.64 -0.43
N GLN A 30 4.46 -1.09 -0.92
CA GLN A 30 5.25 -0.43 -1.96
C GLN A 30 5.71 -1.51 -2.95
N ARG A 31 5.68 -1.18 -4.24
CA ARG A 31 6.22 -2.05 -5.29
C ARG A 31 7.73 -2.23 -5.06
N HIS A 32 8.19 -3.47 -4.96
CA HIS A 32 9.63 -3.78 -4.88
C HIS A 32 10.29 -3.71 -6.26
N GLU A 33 9.53 -4.08 -7.29
CA GLU A 33 9.91 -4.06 -8.70
C GLU A 33 8.65 -3.80 -9.55
N GLU A 34 8.81 -3.68 -10.86
CA GLU A 34 7.67 -3.54 -11.76
C GLU A 34 6.73 -4.76 -11.67
N PRO A 35 5.40 -4.56 -11.48
CA PRO A 35 4.46 -5.67 -11.42
C PRO A 35 4.46 -6.47 -12.72
N LYS A 36 4.33 -7.80 -12.59
CA LYS A 36 4.28 -8.72 -13.74
C LYS A 36 2.95 -8.63 -14.49
N VAL A 37 1.89 -8.22 -13.80
CA VAL A 37 0.56 -8.04 -14.35
C VAL A 37 0.01 -6.71 -13.85
N ILE A 38 -0.56 -5.92 -14.76
CA ILE A 38 -1.29 -4.69 -14.45
C ILE A 38 -2.53 -4.69 -15.36
N ASN A 39 -3.72 -4.57 -14.78
CA ASN A 39 -4.97 -4.35 -15.50
C ASN A 39 -5.84 -3.35 -14.73
N GLU A 40 -7.11 -3.19 -15.10
CA GLU A 40 -8.03 -2.20 -14.48
C GLU A 40 -8.52 -2.60 -13.08
N GLU A 41 -8.41 -3.88 -12.71
CA GLU A 41 -8.95 -4.42 -11.46
C GLU A 41 -7.86 -4.59 -10.39
N TYR A 42 -6.66 -4.98 -10.82
CA TYR A 42 -5.54 -5.30 -9.94
C TYR A 42 -4.19 -5.15 -10.64
N GLU A 43 -3.16 -5.21 -9.80
CA GLU A 43 -1.79 -5.47 -10.20
C GLU A 43 -1.21 -6.65 -9.40
N GLN A 44 -0.32 -7.41 -10.01
CA GLN A 44 0.33 -8.55 -9.37
C GLN A 44 1.84 -8.48 -9.55
N GLY A 45 2.57 -8.63 -8.45
CA GLY A 45 4.03 -8.55 -8.47
C GLY A 45 4.65 -8.75 -7.10
N THR A 46 5.88 -8.27 -6.98
CA THR A 46 6.63 -8.31 -5.72
C THR A 46 6.46 -7.00 -4.98
N TYR A 47 6.05 -7.07 -3.72
CA TYR A 47 5.83 -5.91 -2.87
C TYR A 47 6.66 -6.01 -1.59
N ILE A 48 7.02 -4.86 -1.04
CA ILE A 48 7.34 -4.74 0.36
C ILE A 48 6.12 -4.18 1.10
N TYR A 49 5.89 -4.63 2.32
CA TYR A 49 4.84 -4.12 3.18
C TYR A 49 5.34 -3.95 4.60
N PHE A 50 4.71 -3.04 5.35
CA PHE A 50 4.99 -2.85 6.77
C PHE A 50 4.03 -3.70 7.60
N ASP A 51 4.57 -4.71 8.28
CA ASP A 51 3.86 -5.56 9.23
C ASP A 51 3.84 -4.86 10.59
N TYR A 52 2.67 -4.34 10.99
CA TYR A 52 2.53 -3.64 12.27
C TYR A 52 2.52 -4.58 13.47
N GLU A 53 2.19 -5.87 13.29
CA GLU A 53 2.19 -6.86 14.38
C GLU A 53 3.62 -7.26 14.74
N LYS A 54 4.47 -7.41 13.73
CA LYS A 54 5.90 -7.73 13.89
C LYS A 54 6.81 -6.51 13.88
N TRP A 55 6.23 -5.32 13.75
CA TRP A 55 6.91 -4.03 13.66
C TRP A 55 8.11 -4.02 12.70
N GLY A 56 7.89 -4.37 11.43
CA GLY A 56 8.97 -4.42 10.46
C GLY A 56 8.54 -4.61 9.01
N GLN A 57 9.45 -4.30 8.09
CA GLN A 57 9.21 -4.52 6.66
C GLN A 57 9.36 -5.99 6.29
N ARG A 58 8.50 -6.45 5.39
CA ARG A 58 8.50 -7.82 4.84
C ARG A 58 8.32 -7.75 3.33
N LYS A 59 8.93 -8.70 2.63
CA LYS A 59 8.80 -8.87 1.18
C LYS A 59 7.74 -9.94 0.90
N LYS A 60 6.87 -9.71 -0.09
CA LYS A 60 5.86 -10.66 -0.54
C LYS A 60 5.91 -10.77 -2.06
N GLU A 61 6.23 -11.96 -2.55
CA GLU A 61 6.29 -12.28 -3.97
C GLU A 61 4.92 -12.75 -4.47
N GLY A 62 4.59 -12.42 -5.73
CA GLY A 62 3.33 -12.82 -6.36
C GLY A 62 2.08 -12.25 -5.69
N PHE A 63 2.19 -11.16 -4.95
CA PHE A 63 1.07 -10.50 -4.29
C PHE A 63 0.18 -9.80 -5.31
N THR A 64 -1.13 -10.06 -5.23
CA THR A 64 -2.16 -9.36 -5.99
C THR A 64 -2.71 -8.20 -5.16
N PHE A 65 -2.46 -6.98 -5.61
CA PHE A 65 -3.04 -5.77 -5.07
C PHE A 65 -4.31 -5.43 -5.88
N GLU A 66 -5.49 -5.71 -5.33
CA GLU A 66 -6.76 -5.34 -5.96
C GLU A 66 -7.07 -3.85 -5.70
N TYR A 67 -7.32 -3.08 -6.76
CA TYR A 67 -7.54 -1.62 -6.63
C TYR A 67 -8.81 -1.26 -5.88
N LYS A 68 -9.77 -2.19 -5.76
CA LYS A 68 -10.94 -2.02 -4.87
C LYS A 68 -10.56 -1.83 -3.40
N TYR A 69 -9.34 -2.20 -3.01
CA TYR A 69 -8.79 -1.98 -1.67
C TYR A 69 -7.76 -0.85 -1.60
N LEU A 70 -7.60 -0.07 -2.67
CA LEU A 70 -6.76 1.12 -2.67
C LEU A 70 -7.53 2.28 -2.01
N GLU A 71 -6.96 2.87 -0.95
CA GLU A 71 -7.59 3.96 -0.19
C GLU A 71 -8.05 5.16 -1.05
N ASP A 72 -7.34 5.47 -2.13
CA ASP A 72 -7.60 6.66 -2.96
C ASP A 72 -8.32 6.34 -4.30
N ARG A 73 -8.94 5.16 -4.45
CA ARG A 73 -9.55 4.75 -5.74
C ARG A 73 -10.59 5.75 -6.25
N ASP A 74 -11.37 6.36 -5.35
CA ASP A 74 -12.52 7.20 -5.69
C ASP A 74 -12.23 8.71 -5.59
N LEU A 75 -10.95 9.11 -5.46
CA LEU A 75 -10.54 10.52 -5.29
C LEU A 75 -10.01 11.19 -6.57
N ASN A 76 -10.28 10.62 -7.75
CA ASN A 76 -9.94 11.19 -9.06
C ASN A 76 -11.17 11.62 -9.84
#